data_AF-A0A7W4WC27-F1
#
_entry.id   AF-A0A7W4WC27-F1
#
_cell.length_a   1.000
_cell.length_b   1.000
_cell.length_c   1.000
_cell.angle_alpha   90.00
_cell.angle_beta   90.00
_cell.angle_gamma   90.00
#
_symmetry.space_group_name_H-M   'P 1'
#
loop_
_entity.id
_entity.type
_entity.pdbx_description
1 polymer ?
#
loop_
_entity_poly.entity_id
_entity_poly.type
_entity_poly.pdbx_seq_one_letter_code
_entity_poly.pdbx_strand_id
1 'polypeptide(L)'
;MSFRVIFTGSLRDGFNRRRGIESLGKQFALDFDQIRYLLSGAHRMVKCVEDRRQAERIVKALWDGGWHTELHLDNRVVFRTNQAQKPSFQDPGPDLVGPSLVRMRGRDSPVSAVVPESWQPCTDLNPNAVLQAGDRNAHHYMIVLMQEREELPSGLALPDYSVAQLQQCLARLTSGRLLSGPEMVEHEVSPACTAEMSARLDTTAIQYLVAHFQCERYFHTLFLWCSQREFPRQKPLFQRMVTGFRTEPVVQAAREGTGCG
;
A
#
# COMPACT_ATOMS: atom_id res chain seq x y z
N MET A 1 15.93 -3.65 22.92
CA MET A 1 16.24 -3.57 21.47
C MET A 1 16.52 -2.12 21.16
N SER A 2 17.62 -1.82 20.48
CA SER A 2 18.01 -0.42 20.20
C SER A 2 18.18 -0.18 18.71
N PHE A 3 17.70 0.98 18.24
CA PHE A 3 17.87 1.44 16.88
C PHE A 3 18.99 2.46 16.81
N ARG A 4 19.96 2.24 15.91
CA ARG A 4 21.07 3.17 15.66
C ARG A 4 20.91 3.74 14.26
N VAL A 5 20.84 5.07 14.15
CA VAL A 5 20.80 5.76 12.86
C VAL A 5 22.22 6.14 12.46
N ILE A 6 22.69 5.57 11.36
CA ILE A 6 24.04 5.75 10.84
C ILE A 6 24.00 6.67 9.62
N PHE A 7 24.72 7.78 9.68
CA PHE A 7 24.95 8.72 8.60
C PHE A 7 26.07 8.21 7.70
N THR A 8 25.79 8.07 6.39
CA THR A 8 26.80 7.53 5.46
C THR A 8 27.75 8.60 4.93
N GLY A 9 27.39 9.88 5.07
CA GLY A 9 28.10 10.99 4.43
C GLY A 9 27.87 11.09 2.91
N SER A 10 27.08 10.19 2.32
CA SER A 10 26.75 10.22 0.90
C SER A 10 25.53 11.10 0.67
N LEU A 11 25.66 12.06 -0.24
CA LEU A 11 24.56 12.92 -0.68
C LEU A 11 23.85 12.26 -1.86
N ARG A 12 22.53 12.42 -1.94
CA ARG A 12 21.70 11.94 -3.05
C ARG A 12 21.98 12.73 -4.33
N ASP A 13 21.84 12.07 -5.47
CA ASP A 13 21.96 12.72 -6.77
C ASP A 13 20.98 13.88 -6.91
N GLY A 14 21.46 14.99 -7.48
CA GLY A 14 20.68 16.21 -7.67
C GLY A 14 20.52 17.09 -6.42
N PHE A 15 20.99 16.67 -5.24
CA PHE A 15 20.97 17.52 -4.05
C PHE A 15 22.22 18.41 -3.97
N ASN A 16 22.03 19.63 -3.49
CA ASN A 16 23.13 20.57 -3.24
C ASN A 16 23.73 20.32 -1.85
N ARG A 17 25.05 20.09 -1.80
CA ARG A 17 25.77 19.78 -0.55
C ARG A 17 25.63 20.85 0.54
N ARG A 18 25.67 22.14 0.17
CA ARG A 18 25.52 23.24 1.12
C ARG A 18 24.14 23.23 1.77
N ARG A 19 23.08 23.03 0.98
CA ARG A 19 21.71 22.86 1.51
C ARG A 19 21.59 21.64 2.41
N GLY A 20 22.24 20.53 2.05
CA GLY A 20 22.28 19.33 2.90
C GLY A 20 22.94 19.59 4.25
N ILE A 21 24.05 20.32 4.27
CA ILE A 21 24.74 20.74 5.51
C ILE A 21 23.85 21.67 6.35
N GLU A 22 23.23 22.66 5.73
CA GLU A 22 22.30 23.57 6.42
C GLU A 22 21.12 22.80 7.04
N SER A 23 20.62 21.76 6.37
CA SER A 23 19.57 20.88 6.90
C SER A 23 20.02 20.13 8.15
N LEU A 24 21.27 19.65 8.19
CA LEU A 24 21.81 18.98 9.38
C LEU A 24 21.81 19.90 10.59
N GLY A 25 22.32 21.13 10.43
CA GLY A 25 22.36 22.12 11.51
C GLY A 25 20.96 22.50 11.99
N LYS A 26 20.02 22.75 11.07
CA LYS A 26 18.65 23.15 11.41
C LYS A 26 17.82 22.04 12.06
N GLN A 27 17.87 20.82 11.52
CA GLN A 27 16.98 19.73 11.97
C GLN A 27 17.47 19.04 13.23
N PHE A 28 18.79 18.96 13.43
CA PHE A 28 19.40 18.22 14.53
C PHE A 28 20.09 19.13 15.55
N ALA A 29 19.98 20.45 15.38
CA ALA A 29 20.64 21.46 16.21
C ALA A 29 22.16 21.21 16.33
N LEU A 30 22.78 20.78 15.23
CA LEU A 30 24.20 20.49 15.18
C LEU A 30 25.01 21.75 14.88
N ASP A 31 26.08 21.96 15.61
CA ASP A 31 27.05 23.00 15.30
C ASP A 31 27.99 22.58 14.15
N PHE A 32 28.83 23.52 13.72
CA PHE A 32 29.76 23.29 12.60
C PHE A 32 30.78 22.17 12.88
N ASP A 33 31.27 22.05 14.11
CA ASP A 33 32.26 21.04 14.46
C ASP A 33 31.64 19.65 14.48
N GLN A 34 30.43 19.51 15.02
CA GLN A 34 29.66 18.27 15.00
C GLN A 34 29.33 17.84 13.56
N ILE A 35 28.92 18.77 12.70
CA ILE A 35 28.66 18.46 11.29
C ILE A 35 29.96 18.04 10.59
N ARG A 36 31.06 18.75 10.81
CA ARG A 36 32.38 18.38 10.27
C ARG A 36 32.79 16.98 10.72
N TYR A 37 32.50 16.64 11.98
CA TYR A 37 32.82 15.34 12.55
C TYR A 37 31.96 14.19 11.98
N LEU A 38 30.68 14.44 11.72
CA LEU A 38 29.81 13.50 10.98
C LEU A 38 30.29 13.29 9.54
N LEU A 39 30.66 14.37 8.85
CA LEU A 39 31.11 14.34 7.46
C LEU A 39 32.50 13.72 7.27
N SER A 40 33.36 13.75 8.28
CA SER A 40 34.67 13.08 8.24
C SER A 40 34.55 11.55 8.26
N GLY A 41 33.39 11.03 8.67
CA GLY A 41 33.14 9.61 8.82
C GLY A 41 33.77 9.00 10.08
N ALA A 42 34.41 9.80 10.94
CA ALA A 42 34.98 9.36 12.21
C ALA A 42 33.90 8.90 13.20
N HIS A 43 32.75 9.59 13.22
CA HIS A 43 31.56 9.16 13.95
C HIS A 43 30.37 9.21 13.01
N ARG A 44 29.89 8.03 12.61
CA ARG A 44 28.75 7.91 11.71
C ARG A 44 27.42 7.79 12.45
N MET A 45 27.43 7.55 13.76
CA MET A 45 26.19 7.40 14.52
C MET A 45 25.58 8.78 14.83
N VAL A 46 24.39 9.04 14.31
CA VAL A 46 23.64 10.28 14.57
C VAL A 46 22.93 10.17 15.91
N LYS A 47 22.23 9.05 16.14
CA LYS A 47 21.47 8.82 17.37
C LYS A 47 21.21 7.34 17.61
N CYS A 48 21.15 6.97 18.88
CA CYS A 48 20.63 5.70 19.35
C CYS A 48 19.29 5.95 20.06
N VAL A 49 18.25 5.20 19.72
CA VAL A 49 16.90 5.34 20.29
C VAL A 49 16.27 3.95 20.48
N GLU A 50 15.41 3.80 21.48
CA GLU A 50 14.66 2.56 21.70
C GLU A 50 13.37 2.51 20.88
N ASP A 51 12.78 3.68 20.60
CA ASP A 51 11.57 3.81 19.79
C ASP A 51 11.89 3.82 18.29
N ARG A 52 11.36 2.80 17.59
CA ARG A 52 11.45 2.68 16.12
C ARG A 52 10.90 3.90 15.40
N ARG A 53 9.76 4.45 15.85
CA ARG A 53 9.12 5.60 15.20
C ARG A 53 10.00 6.84 15.28
N GLN A 54 10.70 7.03 16.41
CA GLN A 54 11.69 8.08 16.55
C GLN A 54 12.88 7.87 15.59
N ALA A 55 13.38 6.64 15.45
CA ALA A 55 14.48 6.34 14.53
C ALA A 55 14.10 6.62 13.07
N GLU A 56 12.91 6.21 12.65
CA GLU A 56 12.37 6.44 11.31
C GLU A 56 12.16 7.93 11.01
N ARG A 57 11.73 8.73 12.00
CA ARG A 57 11.65 10.20 11.85
C ARG A 57 13.02 10.83 11.58
N ILE A 58 14.08 10.36 12.25
CA ILE A 58 15.44 10.87 12.06
C ILE A 58 15.96 10.48 10.66
N VAL A 59 15.76 9.23 10.27
CA VAL A 59 16.09 8.74 8.92
C VAL A 59 15.37 9.57 7.85
N LYS A 60 14.07 9.81 8.02
CA LYS A 60 13.28 10.63 7.09
C LYS A 60 13.80 12.07 7.02
N ALA A 61 14.10 12.68 8.15
CA ALA A 61 14.63 14.05 8.21
C ALA A 61 15.97 14.16 7.45
N LEU A 62 16.89 13.21 7.67
CA LEU A 62 18.16 13.12 6.93
C LEU A 62 17.94 12.93 5.42
N TRP A 63 16.99 12.06 5.05
CA TRP A 63 16.61 11.82 3.65
C TRP A 63 16.03 13.06 2.95
N ASP A 64 15.15 13.79 3.63
CA ASP A 64 14.57 15.05 3.15
C ASP A 64 15.67 16.12 3.01
N GLY A 65 16.69 16.08 3.88
CA GLY A 65 17.91 16.89 3.78
C GLY A 65 18.87 16.46 2.67
N GLY A 66 18.56 15.40 1.92
CA GLY A 66 19.35 14.93 0.79
C GLY A 66 20.43 13.89 1.14
N TRP A 67 20.45 13.37 2.36
CA TRP A 67 21.50 12.46 2.80
C TRP A 67 21.06 11.00 2.80
N HIS A 68 22.01 10.12 2.51
CA HIS A 68 21.85 8.71 2.73
C HIS A 68 22.17 8.34 4.19
N THR A 69 21.36 7.42 4.71
CA THR A 69 21.48 6.85 6.04
C THR A 69 21.27 5.33 6.00
N GLU A 70 21.75 4.68 7.05
CA GLU A 70 21.41 3.31 7.41
C GLU A 70 20.69 3.29 8.76
N LEU A 71 19.73 2.40 8.92
CA LEU A 71 19.13 2.08 10.21
C LEU A 71 19.62 0.70 10.64
N HIS A 72 20.14 0.63 11.85
CA HIS A 72 20.59 -0.62 12.45
C HIS A 72 19.67 -0.97 13.62
N LEU A 73 19.28 -2.24 13.73
CA LEU A 73 18.68 -2.82 14.93
C LEU A 73 19.76 -3.67 15.61
N ASP A 74 20.22 -3.19 16.76
CA ASP A 74 21.40 -3.69 17.46
C ASP A 74 22.65 -3.69 16.56
N ASN A 75 23.04 -4.82 15.97
CA ASN A 75 24.19 -4.93 15.06
C ASN A 75 23.82 -5.36 13.63
N ARG A 76 22.53 -5.33 13.27
CA ARG A 76 22.05 -5.70 11.94
C ARG A 76 21.51 -4.48 11.22
N VAL A 77 21.92 -4.29 9.97
CA VAL A 77 21.33 -3.27 9.09
C VAL A 77 19.92 -3.72 8.73
N VAL A 78 18.92 -2.93 9.10
CA VAL A 78 17.50 -3.17 8.80
C VAL A 78 16.95 -2.20 7.75
N PHE A 79 17.70 -1.14 7.41
CA PHE A 79 17.32 -0.25 6.32
C PHE A 79 18.53 0.49 5.72
N ARG A 80 18.56 0.63 4.39
CA ARG A 80 19.51 1.52 3.68
C ARG A 80 18.80 2.38 2.63
N THR A 81 18.88 3.69 2.83
CA THR A 81 18.29 4.67 1.91
C THR A 81 18.86 4.66 0.48
N ASN A 82 20.10 4.22 0.26
CA ASN A 82 20.72 4.15 -1.08
C ASN A 82 20.31 2.90 -1.87
N GLN A 83 19.80 1.87 -1.20
CA GLN A 83 19.28 0.65 -1.82
C GLN A 83 17.78 0.78 -2.12
N ALA A 84 17.05 1.55 -1.31
CA ALA A 84 15.64 1.87 -1.53
C ALA A 84 15.33 2.59 -2.87
N GLN A 85 16.34 3.07 -3.61
CA GLN A 85 16.17 3.71 -4.92
C GLN A 85 16.32 2.76 -6.11
N LYS A 86 16.80 1.52 -5.92
CA LYS A 86 16.77 0.51 -6.98
C LYS A 86 15.61 -0.44 -6.70
N PRO A 87 14.51 -0.39 -7.47
CA PRO A 87 13.46 -1.40 -7.40
C PRO A 87 14.01 -2.70 -8.04
N SER A 88 14.87 -3.42 -7.33
CA SER A 88 15.20 -4.79 -7.68
C SER A 88 14.12 -5.69 -7.08
N PHE A 89 13.27 -6.24 -7.94
CA PHE A 89 12.14 -7.14 -7.66
C PHE A 89 12.54 -8.51 -7.03
N GLN A 90 13.76 -8.67 -6.53
CA GLN A 90 14.31 -9.97 -6.13
C GLN A 90 15.04 -9.86 -4.79
N ASP A 91 14.32 -9.44 -3.75
CA ASP A 91 14.37 -10.01 -2.40
C ASP A 91 13.52 -9.10 -1.49
N PRO A 92 12.51 -9.61 -0.76
CA PRO A 92 11.85 -8.86 0.29
C PRO A 92 12.78 -8.83 1.52
N GLY A 93 13.92 -8.14 1.37
CA GLY A 93 14.71 -7.71 2.51
C GLY A 93 13.86 -6.81 3.43
N PRO A 94 14.12 -6.78 4.74
CA PRO A 94 13.25 -6.18 5.76
C PRO A 94 13.29 -4.63 5.77
N ASP A 95 13.34 -4.01 4.60
CA ASP A 95 13.26 -2.56 4.44
C ASP A 95 11.85 -2.08 4.80
N LEU A 96 11.82 -1.14 5.75
CA LEU A 96 10.82 -0.08 5.89
C LEU A 96 9.39 -0.52 6.20
N VAL A 97 8.87 -0.09 7.35
CA VAL A 97 7.46 -0.24 7.71
C VAL A 97 6.63 0.56 6.71
N GLY A 98 6.30 -0.05 5.56
CA GLY A 98 5.11 0.32 4.81
C GLY A 98 3.96 0.37 5.82
N PRO A 99 2.95 1.24 5.61
CA PRO A 99 1.96 1.54 6.64
C PRO A 99 1.48 0.26 7.30
N SER A 100 1.41 0.29 8.64
CA SER A 100 0.86 -0.80 9.43
C SER A 100 -0.47 -1.20 8.81
N LEU A 101 -0.59 -2.47 8.43
CA LEU A 101 -1.79 -2.98 7.79
C LEU A 101 -2.62 -3.70 8.85
N VAL A 102 -3.89 -3.33 8.95
CA VAL A 102 -4.87 -3.99 9.80
C VAL A 102 -5.87 -4.74 8.94
N ARG A 103 -6.36 -5.88 9.43
CA ARG A 103 -7.39 -6.66 8.72
C ARG A 103 -8.76 -6.08 9.03
N MET A 104 -9.46 -5.65 7.99
CA MET A 104 -10.85 -5.23 8.04
C MET A 104 -11.73 -6.35 7.49
N ARG A 105 -12.80 -6.68 8.23
CA ARG A 105 -13.79 -7.69 7.83
C ARG A 105 -15.06 -7.03 7.32
N GLY A 106 -15.68 -7.62 6.30
CA GLY A 106 -17.03 -7.25 5.89
C GLY A 106 -18.02 -7.53 7.03
N ARG A 107 -19.03 -6.67 7.22
CA ARG A 107 -20.00 -6.81 8.33
C ARG A 107 -20.79 -8.11 8.22
N ASP A 108 -21.28 -8.39 7.02
CA ASP A 108 -22.19 -9.50 6.72
C ASP A 108 -21.70 -10.34 5.52
N SER A 109 -20.44 -10.17 5.16
CA SER A 109 -19.84 -10.79 3.98
C SER A 109 -18.64 -11.65 4.39
N PRO A 110 -18.46 -12.83 3.77
CA PRO A 110 -17.34 -13.72 4.04
C PRO A 110 -16.06 -13.21 3.37
N VAL A 111 -15.72 -11.93 3.54
CA VAL A 111 -14.52 -11.33 2.96
C VAL A 111 -13.77 -10.50 3.99
N SER A 112 -12.45 -10.48 3.85
CA SER A 112 -11.59 -9.60 4.61
C SER A 112 -10.48 -9.03 3.73
N ALA A 113 -10.12 -7.77 3.98
CA ALA A 113 -9.02 -7.10 3.29
C ALA A 113 -8.05 -6.51 4.31
N VAL A 114 -6.79 -6.38 3.93
CA VAL A 114 -5.83 -5.61 4.72
C VAL A 114 -5.85 -4.17 4.23
N VAL A 115 -5.91 -3.22 5.16
CA VAL A 115 -5.92 -1.79 4.88
C VAL A 115 -4.93 -1.07 5.79
N PRO A 116 -4.40 0.10 5.42
CA PRO A 116 -3.61 0.91 6.33
C PRO A 116 -4.35 1.20 7.63
N GLU A 117 -3.66 1.16 8.76
CA GLU A 117 -4.21 1.47 10.10
C GLU A 117 -4.80 2.88 10.17
N SER A 118 -4.33 3.81 9.33
CA SER A 118 -4.87 5.17 9.25
C SER A 118 -6.20 5.25 8.50
N TRP A 119 -6.61 4.22 7.78
CA TRP A 119 -7.85 4.22 7.03
C TRP A 119 -9.05 3.95 7.94
N GLN A 120 -10.15 4.62 7.64
CA GLN A 120 -11.40 4.49 8.37
C GLN A 120 -12.44 3.78 7.50
N PRO A 121 -13.38 3.03 8.10
CA PRO A 121 -14.56 2.55 7.37
C PRO A 121 -15.31 3.72 6.71
N CYS A 122 -15.73 3.54 5.47
CA CYS A 122 -16.64 4.46 4.79
C CYS A 122 -18.03 3.85 4.69
N THR A 123 -19.07 4.66 4.46
CA THR A 123 -20.45 4.16 4.26
C THR A 123 -21.10 4.73 3.01
N ASP A 124 -20.43 5.65 2.34
CA ASP A 124 -20.95 6.56 1.31
C ASP A 124 -20.19 6.46 -0.02
N LEU A 125 -19.25 5.51 -0.17
CA LEU A 125 -18.49 5.37 -1.42
C LEU A 125 -19.31 4.61 -2.47
N ASN A 126 -19.94 3.50 -2.07
CA ASN A 126 -20.82 2.73 -2.94
C ASN A 126 -21.85 1.96 -2.09
N PRO A 127 -23.16 2.11 -2.36
CA PRO A 127 -24.20 1.46 -1.56
C PRO A 127 -24.19 -0.08 -1.64
N ASN A 128 -23.59 -0.64 -2.70
CA ASN A 128 -23.52 -2.08 -2.92
C ASN A 128 -22.17 -2.68 -2.49
N ALA A 129 -21.29 -1.89 -1.87
CA ALA A 129 -20.00 -2.39 -1.40
C ALA A 129 -20.15 -3.20 -0.12
N VAL A 130 -19.63 -4.44 -0.14
CA VAL A 130 -19.58 -5.32 1.04
C VAL A 130 -18.48 -4.93 2.02
N LEU A 131 -17.49 -4.17 1.53
CA LEU A 131 -16.42 -3.57 2.31
C LEU A 131 -16.01 -2.24 1.68
N GLN A 132 -15.85 -1.20 2.48
CA GLN A 132 -15.40 0.11 2.00
C GLN A 132 -14.63 0.85 3.08
N ALA A 133 -13.49 1.43 2.69
CA ALA A 133 -12.60 2.14 3.60
C ALA A 133 -11.79 3.20 2.84
N GLY A 134 -11.24 4.17 3.57
CA GLY A 134 -10.35 5.15 2.97
C GLY A 134 -9.72 6.10 3.97
N ASP A 135 -8.78 6.88 3.46
CA ASP A 135 -8.27 8.09 4.09
C ASP A 135 -8.83 9.29 3.33
N ARG A 136 -9.82 9.96 3.92
CA ARG A 136 -10.49 11.12 3.29
C ARG A 136 -9.56 12.31 3.12
N ASN A 137 -8.56 12.45 3.98
CA ASN A 137 -7.60 13.56 3.91
C ASN A 137 -6.59 13.34 2.78
N ALA A 138 -6.17 12.09 2.59
CA ALA A 138 -5.25 11.71 1.53
C ALA A 138 -5.96 11.40 0.20
N HIS A 139 -7.29 11.31 0.19
CA HIS A 139 -8.10 10.89 -0.96
C HIS A 139 -7.73 9.51 -1.49
N HIS A 140 -7.47 8.56 -0.60
CA HIS A 140 -7.20 7.15 -0.94
C HIS A 140 -8.34 6.29 -0.47
N TYR A 141 -8.83 5.40 -1.34
CA TYR A 141 -10.06 4.68 -1.06
C TYR A 141 -9.99 3.23 -1.58
N MET A 142 -10.81 2.38 -0.97
CA MET A 142 -11.05 1.00 -1.36
C MET A 142 -12.53 0.70 -1.26
N ILE A 143 -13.05 -0.02 -2.26
CA ILE A 143 -14.32 -0.74 -2.14
C ILE A 143 -14.17 -2.18 -2.62
N VAL A 144 -14.95 -3.08 -2.04
CA VAL A 144 -15.13 -4.45 -2.50
C VAL A 144 -16.58 -4.61 -2.92
N LEU A 145 -16.79 -5.04 -4.16
CA LEU A 145 -18.07 -5.49 -4.68
C LEU A 145 -18.10 -7.01 -4.73
N MET A 146 -19.27 -7.59 -4.54
CA MET A 146 -19.51 -9.04 -4.57
C MET A 146 -20.65 -9.32 -5.55
N GLN A 147 -20.50 -10.35 -6.38
CA GLN A 147 -21.51 -10.78 -7.35
C GLN A 147 -21.67 -12.29 -7.32
N GLU A 148 -22.92 -12.77 -7.25
CA GLU A 148 -23.21 -14.21 -7.25
C GLU A 148 -22.94 -14.82 -8.62
N ARG A 149 -22.24 -15.95 -8.65
CA ARG A 149 -21.91 -16.65 -9.91
C ARG A 149 -23.14 -17.25 -10.58
N GLU A 150 -24.19 -17.53 -9.83
CA GLU A 150 -25.47 -18.05 -10.34
C GLU A 150 -26.24 -17.00 -11.16
N GLU A 151 -25.95 -15.72 -10.97
CA GLU A 151 -26.53 -14.61 -11.76
C GLU A 151 -25.81 -14.41 -13.11
N LEU A 152 -24.74 -15.17 -13.35
CA LEU A 152 -23.87 -15.05 -14.52
C LEU A 152 -23.94 -16.30 -15.39
N PRO A 153 -23.48 -16.22 -16.66
CA PRO A 153 -23.38 -17.40 -17.51
C PRO A 153 -22.61 -18.53 -16.83
N SER A 154 -23.18 -19.73 -16.87
CA SER A 154 -22.55 -20.92 -16.31
C SER A 154 -21.16 -21.14 -16.92
N GLY A 155 -20.18 -21.43 -16.08
CA GLY A 155 -18.80 -21.66 -16.51
C GLY A 155 -17.99 -20.40 -16.83
N LEU A 156 -18.52 -19.19 -16.61
CA LEU A 156 -17.74 -17.96 -16.79
C LEU A 156 -16.45 -18.02 -15.96
N ALA A 157 -15.31 -17.84 -16.63
CA ALA A 157 -13.99 -17.84 -16.00
C ALA A 157 -13.58 -16.44 -15.54
N LEU A 158 -12.67 -16.37 -14.56
CA LEU A 158 -12.17 -15.10 -14.01
C LEU A 158 -11.63 -14.11 -15.05
N PRO A 159 -10.85 -14.51 -16.08
CA PRO A 159 -10.38 -13.56 -17.09
C PRO A 159 -11.51 -12.94 -17.91
N ASP A 160 -12.50 -13.75 -18.32
CA ASP A 160 -13.66 -13.28 -19.09
C ASP A 160 -14.52 -12.34 -18.25
N TYR A 161 -14.75 -12.71 -16.98
CA TYR A 161 -15.41 -11.85 -16.01
C TYR A 161 -14.68 -10.51 -15.85
N SER A 162 -13.36 -10.54 -15.69
CA SER A 162 -12.53 -9.33 -15.54
C SER A 162 -12.63 -8.42 -16.76
N VAL A 163 -12.57 -8.96 -17.98
CA VAL A 163 -12.72 -8.17 -19.21
C VAL A 163 -14.09 -7.52 -19.28
N ALA A 164 -15.16 -8.28 -19.07
CA ALA A 164 -16.53 -7.78 -19.13
C ALA A 164 -16.78 -6.70 -18.07
N GLN A 165 -16.33 -6.94 -16.84
CA GLN A 165 -16.49 -6.00 -15.73
C GLN A 165 -15.73 -4.69 -15.97
N LEU A 166 -14.48 -4.75 -16.46
CA LEU A 166 -13.71 -3.57 -16.80
C LEU A 166 -14.36 -2.76 -17.92
N GLN A 167 -14.87 -3.42 -18.97
CA GLN A 167 -15.58 -2.74 -20.05
C GLN A 167 -16.83 -2.02 -19.54
N GLN A 168 -17.62 -2.68 -18.70
CA GLN A 168 -18.80 -2.07 -18.08
C GLN A 168 -18.44 -0.88 -17.19
N CYS A 169 -17.37 -0.99 -16.40
CA CYS A 169 -16.88 0.10 -15.57
C CYS A 169 -16.41 1.30 -16.40
N LEU A 170 -15.57 1.06 -17.41
CA LEU A 170 -15.02 2.11 -18.28
C LEU A 170 -16.13 2.86 -19.02
N ALA A 171 -17.17 2.18 -19.47
CA ALA A 171 -18.32 2.79 -20.12
C ALA A 171 -19.10 3.77 -19.22
N ARG A 172 -19.03 3.60 -17.89
CA ARG A 172 -19.69 4.47 -16.90
C ARG A 172 -18.80 5.61 -16.39
N LEU A 173 -17.50 5.55 -16.65
CA LEU A 173 -16.53 6.52 -16.14
C LEU A 173 -16.30 7.66 -17.15
N THR A 174 -16.38 8.90 -16.68
CA THR A 174 -16.01 10.05 -17.50
C THR A 174 -14.52 9.99 -17.84
N SER A 175 -14.19 10.01 -19.14
CA SER A 175 -12.81 9.85 -19.62
C SER A 175 -12.13 8.56 -19.13
N GLY A 176 -12.91 7.49 -18.93
CA GLY A 176 -12.39 6.17 -18.55
C GLY A 176 -11.41 5.63 -19.59
N ARG A 177 -10.23 5.17 -19.16
CA ARG A 177 -9.23 4.51 -20.01
C ARG A 177 -8.57 3.35 -19.29
N LEU A 178 -8.43 2.22 -19.99
CA LEU A 178 -7.59 1.12 -19.54
C LEU A 178 -6.12 1.49 -19.79
N LEU A 179 -5.28 1.35 -18.76
CA LEU A 179 -3.85 1.65 -18.81
C LEU A 179 -3.02 0.38 -18.94
N SER A 180 -3.43 -0.68 -18.24
CA SER A 180 -2.80 -2.01 -18.30
C SER A 180 -3.80 -3.10 -17.90
N GLY A 181 -3.45 -4.35 -18.21
CA GLY A 181 -4.28 -5.53 -17.92
C GLY A 181 -5.49 -5.69 -18.86
N PRO A 182 -6.42 -6.60 -18.52
CA PRO A 182 -6.36 -7.49 -17.36
C PRO A 182 -5.24 -8.53 -17.46
N GLU A 183 -4.47 -8.69 -16.39
CA GLU A 183 -3.35 -9.64 -16.27
C GLU A 183 -3.59 -10.58 -15.10
N MET A 184 -3.33 -11.88 -15.33
CA MET A 184 -3.37 -12.88 -14.26
C MET A 184 -2.18 -12.71 -13.33
N VAL A 185 -2.45 -12.68 -12.04
CA VAL A 185 -1.44 -12.63 -10.97
C VAL A 185 -1.65 -13.84 -10.08
N GLU A 186 -0.59 -14.65 -9.97
CA GLU A 186 -0.57 -15.75 -9.02
C GLU A 186 -0.39 -15.20 -7.61
N HIS A 187 -1.37 -15.45 -6.73
CA HIS A 187 -1.22 -15.23 -5.30
C HIS A 187 -1.30 -16.57 -4.58
N GLU A 188 -0.60 -16.68 -3.45
CA GLU A 188 -0.53 -17.92 -2.65
C GLU A 188 -1.89 -18.50 -2.27
N VAL A 189 -2.92 -17.66 -2.12
CA VAL A 189 -4.23 -18.09 -1.62
C VAL A 189 -5.28 -18.23 -2.72
N SER A 190 -5.30 -17.33 -3.70
CA SER A 190 -6.27 -17.37 -4.80
C SER A 190 -5.75 -16.58 -5.99
N PRO A 191 -5.83 -17.11 -7.23
CA PRO A 191 -5.46 -16.35 -8.41
C PRO A 191 -6.32 -15.09 -8.51
N ALA A 192 -5.71 -13.99 -8.95
CA ALA A 192 -6.41 -12.74 -9.19
C ALA A 192 -6.16 -12.28 -10.62
N CYS A 193 -7.09 -11.47 -11.14
CA CYS A 193 -6.90 -10.77 -12.40
C CYS A 193 -6.87 -9.26 -12.12
N THR A 194 -5.74 -8.62 -12.43
CA THR A 194 -5.51 -7.20 -12.08
C THR A 194 -5.44 -6.32 -13.31
N ALA A 195 -5.88 -5.07 -13.17
CA ALA A 195 -5.82 -4.06 -14.22
C ALA A 195 -5.63 -2.67 -13.62
N GLU A 196 -5.07 -1.76 -14.41
CA GLU A 196 -5.03 -0.34 -14.07
C GLU A 196 -5.89 0.44 -15.04
N MET A 197 -6.66 1.39 -14.51
CA MET A 197 -7.47 2.29 -15.32
C MET A 197 -7.41 3.70 -14.77
N SER A 198 -7.61 4.70 -15.63
CA SER A 198 -7.78 6.09 -15.23
C SER A 198 -9.18 6.58 -15.56
N ALA A 199 -9.63 7.59 -14.83
CA ALA A 199 -10.88 8.29 -15.07
C ALA A 199 -10.81 9.73 -14.57
N ARG A 200 -11.87 10.49 -14.78
CA ARG A 200 -12.12 11.77 -14.14
C ARG A 200 -13.36 11.66 -13.27
N LEU A 201 -13.23 12.07 -12.01
CA LEU A 201 -14.36 12.32 -11.12
C LEU A 201 -14.45 13.83 -10.93
N ASP A 202 -15.51 14.43 -11.48
CA ASP A 202 -15.64 15.88 -11.65
C ASP A 202 -14.41 16.47 -12.38
N THR A 203 -13.67 17.35 -11.71
CA THR A 203 -12.44 17.95 -12.23
C THR A 203 -11.17 17.17 -11.89
N THR A 204 -11.28 16.12 -11.06
CA THR A 204 -10.13 15.42 -10.49
C THR A 204 -9.78 14.18 -11.29
N ALA A 205 -8.53 14.10 -11.75
CA ALA A 205 -8.00 12.91 -12.39
C ALA A 205 -7.63 11.85 -11.35
N ILE A 206 -8.18 10.65 -11.53
CA ILE A 206 -8.01 9.52 -10.62
C ILE A 206 -7.48 8.31 -11.37
N GLN A 207 -6.76 7.46 -10.65
CA GLN A 207 -6.26 6.20 -11.19
C GLN A 207 -6.58 5.07 -10.21
N TYR A 208 -6.99 3.95 -10.78
CA TYR A 208 -7.46 2.76 -10.09
C TYR A 208 -6.46 1.61 -10.30
N LEU A 209 -6.27 0.83 -9.24
CA LEU A 209 -5.89 -0.58 -9.33
C LEU A 209 -7.16 -1.39 -9.08
N VAL A 210 -7.53 -2.22 -10.05
CA VAL A 210 -8.67 -3.13 -9.97
C VAL A 210 -8.15 -4.54 -9.85
N ALA A 211 -8.71 -5.32 -8.94
CA ALA A 211 -8.42 -6.75 -8.82
C ALA A 211 -9.72 -7.55 -8.76
N HIS A 212 -9.78 -8.61 -9.55
CA HIS A 212 -10.91 -9.55 -9.58
C HIS A 212 -10.47 -10.87 -8.97
N PHE A 213 -11.32 -11.44 -8.14
CA PHE A 213 -11.12 -12.74 -7.51
C PHE A 213 -12.34 -13.63 -7.77
N GLN A 214 -12.10 -14.94 -7.85
CA GLN A 214 -13.15 -15.93 -8.01
C GLN A 214 -13.09 -16.92 -6.85
N CYS A 215 -14.23 -17.20 -6.23
CA CYS A 215 -14.43 -18.36 -5.37
C CYS A 215 -15.57 -19.22 -5.91
N GLU A 216 -15.96 -20.26 -5.17
CA GLU A 216 -16.99 -21.20 -5.60
C GLU A 216 -18.31 -20.50 -5.93
N ARG A 217 -18.77 -19.59 -5.05
CA ARG A 217 -20.08 -18.95 -5.17
C ARG A 217 -20.07 -17.53 -5.72
N TYR A 218 -18.95 -16.81 -5.62
CA TYR A 218 -18.92 -15.37 -5.93
C TYR A 218 -17.74 -14.98 -6.80
N PHE A 219 -17.94 -13.91 -7.58
CA PHE A 219 -16.87 -13.03 -8.01
C PHE A 219 -16.76 -11.84 -7.06
N HIS A 220 -15.54 -11.41 -6.79
CA HIS A 220 -15.25 -10.20 -6.02
C HIS A 220 -14.47 -9.23 -6.87
N THR A 221 -14.86 -7.96 -6.84
CA THR A 221 -14.11 -6.88 -7.48
C THR A 221 -13.65 -5.88 -6.44
N LEU A 222 -12.33 -5.76 -6.29
CA LEU A 222 -11.66 -4.82 -5.42
C LEU A 222 -11.22 -3.61 -6.25
N PHE A 223 -11.76 -2.43 -5.94
CA PHE A 223 -11.31 -1.17 -6.52
C PHE A 223 -10.51 -0.40 -5.48
N LEU A 224 -9.28 -0.05 -5.82
CA LEU A 224 -8.39 0.80 -5.03
C LEU A 224 -8.05 2.04 -5.85
N TRP A 225 -8.24 3.25 -5.32
CA TRP A 225 -7.95 4.45 -6.08
C TRP A 225 -7.42 5.61 -5.25
N CYS A 226 -6.74 6.50 -5.94
CA CYS A 226 -6.27 7.77 -5.44
C CYS A 226 -6.18 8.78 -6.61
N SER A 227 -5.67 9.97 -6.33
CA SER A 227 -5.33 10.92 -7.38
C SER A 227 -4.29 10.33 -8.34
N GLN A 228 -4.42 10.61 -9.64
CA GLN A 228 -3.50 10.08 -10.65
C GLN A 228 -2.03 10.45 -10.37
N ARG A 229 -1.80 11.63 -9.78
CA ARG A 229 -0.46 12.10 -9.39
C ARG A 229 0.18 11.26 -8.29
N GLU A 230 -0.62 10.74 -7.35
CA GLU A 230 -0.12 9.95 -6.22
C GLU A 230 -0.03 8.47 -6.52
N PHE A 231 -0.74 8.00 -7.55
CA PHE A 231 -0.84 6.58 -7.87
C PHE A 231 0.51 5.86 -7.99
N PRO A 232 1.55 6.39 -8.65
CA PRO A 232 2.85 5.72 -8.71
C PRO A 232 3.46 5.43 -7.33
N ARG A 233 3.21 6.32 -6.36
CA ARG A 233 3.68 6.17 -4.97
C ARG A 233 2.80 5.22 -4.17
N GLN A 234 1.49 5.18 -4.44
CA GLN A 234 0.52 4.34 -3.73
C GLN A 234 0.41 2.91 -4.29
N LYS A 235 0.80 2.70 -5.55
CA LYS A 235 0.70 1.41 -6.22
C LYS A 235 1.29 0.24 -5.42
N PRO A 236 2.50 0.32 -4.81
CA PRO A 236 3.02 -0.78 -4.00
C PRO A 236 2.15 -1.11 -2.78
N LEU A 237 1.54 -0.10 -2.16
CA LEU A 237 0.60 -0.30 -1.07
C LEU A 237 -0.68 -0.99 -1.55
N PHE A 238 -1.25 -0.51 -2.64
CA PHE A 238 -2.44 -1.11 -3.25
C PHE A 238 -2.20 -2.57 -3.63
N GLN A 239 -1.04 -2.89 -4.20
CA GLN A 239 -0.65 -4.28 -4.50
C GLN A 239 -0.58 -5.14 -3.23
N ARG A 240 -0.04 -4.63 -2.11
CA ARG A 240 -0.07 -5.34 -0.83
C ARG A 240 -1.50 -5.57 -0.32
N MET A 241 -2.41 -4.61 -0.53
CA MET A 241 -3.82 -4.75 -0.17
C MET A 241 -4.53 -5.82 -1.00
N VAL A 242 -4.29 -5.86 -2.32
CA VAL A 242 -4.76 -6.93 -3.22
C VAL A 242 -4.27 -8.28 -2.73
N THR A 243 -2.97 -8.43 -2.46
CA THR A 243 -2.39 -9.69 -1.96
C THR A 243 -2.93 -10.11 -0.59
N GLY A 244 -3.38 -9.18 0.24
CA GLY A 244 -3.95 -9.46 1.57
C GLY A 244 -5.46 -9.73 1.59
N PHE A 245 -6.13 -9.60 0.45
CA PHE A 245 -7.55 -9.93 0.31
C PHE A 245 -7.80 -11.43 0.53
N ARG A 246 -8.85 -11.78 1.27
CA ARG A 246 -9.24 -13.15 1.58
C ARG A 246 -10.74 -13.31 1.48
N THR A 247 -11.17 -14.44 0.96
CA THR A 247 -12.52 -14.95 1.18
C THR A 247 -12.46 -15.89 2.38
N GLU A 248 -13.32 -15.66 3.36
CA GLU A 248 -13.46 -16.53 4.51
C GLU A 248 -14.44 -17.65 4.16
N PRO A 249 -14.27 -18.88 4.68
CA PRO A 249 -15.30 -19.90 4.54
C PRO A 249 -16.57 -19.41 5.24
N VAL A 250 -17.71 -19.50 4.54
CA VAL A 250 -19.02 -19.29 5.18
C VAL A 250 -19.18 -20.39 6.21
N VAL A 251 -19.01 -20.05 7.49
CA VAL A 251 -19.38 -20.96 8.57
C VAL A 251 -20.88 -21.11 8.45
N GLN A 252 -21.35 -22.21 7.85
CA GLN A 252 -22.75 -22.57 7.88
C GLN A 252 -23.10 -22.72 9.35
N ALA A 253 -23.73 -21.68 9.91
CA ALA A 253 -24.33 -21.78 11.22
C ALA A 253 -25.25 -23.00 11.14
N ALA A 254 -24.88 -24.05 11.88
CA ALA A 254 -25.66 -25.26 11.97
C ALA A 254 -27.09 -24.80 12.24
N ARG A 255 -27.97 -25.01 11.25
CA ARG A 255 -29.40 -24.83 11.45
C ARG A 255 -29.77 -25.90 12.46
N GLU A 256 -29.64 -25.57 13.74
CA GLU A 256 -30.21 -26.33 14.83
C GLU A 256 -31.70 -26.34 14.56
N GLY A 257 -32.15 -27.43 13.95
CA GLY A 257 -33.55 -27.76 13.86
C GLY A 257 -34.06 -27.93 15.27
N THR A 258 -34.57 -26.84 15.86
CA THR A 258 -35.52 -26.93 16.96
C THR A 258 -36.82 -27.43 16.36
N GLY A 259 -36.86 -28.73 16.07
CA GLY A 259 -38.10 -29.47 15.97
C GLY A 259 -38.71 -29.52 17.36
N CYS A 260 -39.55 -28.53 17.67
CA CYS A 260 -40.59 -28.72 18.68
C CYS A 260 -41.83 -29.21 17.93
N GLY A 261 -42.17 -30.48 18.20
CA GLY A 261 -43.40 -31.12 17.74
C GLY A 261 -44.63 -30.66 18.51
#